data_AF-A0AA39WG06-F1
#
_entry.id   AF-A0AA39WG06-F1
#
_cell.length_a   1.000
_cell.length_b   1.000
_cell.length_c   1.000
_cell.angle_alpha   90.00
_cell.angle_beta   90.00
_cell.angle_gamma   90.00
#
_symmetry.space_group_name_H-M   'P 1'
#
loop_
_entity.id
_entity.type
_entity.pdbx_description
1 polymer ?
#
loop_
_entity_poly.entity_id
_entity_poly.type
_entity_poly.pdbx_seq_one_letter_code
_entity_poly.pdbx_strand_id
1 'polypeptide(L)'
;MSANFSRIALKGGYAVFYQVPSGRLVVSITDLHIPELDPSYPLSWPPGLPSIPLPDLSPIAAFSVARPQDEQQRADIYVLYLDASPNINVVFTDTSSGSPTWKTTQPPALRGVDPDTSIACLNMATSPRTSTVLEQLLEPASESTN
;
A
#
# COMPACT_ATOMS: atom_id res chain seq x y z
N MET A 1 26.91 9.45 9.72
CA MET A 1 25.58 10.10 9.72
C MET A 1 25.13 10.23 8.28
N SER A 2 24.12 9.45 7.87
CA SER A 2 23.61 9.41 6.50
C SER A 2 22.70 10.61 6.25
N ALA A 3 23.14 11.54 5.41
CA ALA A 3 22.36 12.65 4.91
C ALA A 3 21.89 12.28 3.50
N ASN A 4 20.62 11.87 3.37
CA ASN A 4 19.76 12.10 2.19
C ASN A 4 18.40 11.40 2.34
N PHE A 5 17.57 11.93 3.24
CA PHE A 5 16.11 11.85 3.14
C PHE A 5 15.56 13.28 3.02
N SER A 6 16.02 14.03 2.02
CA SER A 6 15.72 15.47 1.87
C SER A 6 14.75 15.79 0.73
N ARG A 7 14.08 14.78 0.16
CA ARG A 7 12.96 14.97 -0.77
C ARG A 7 11.85 13.95 -0.51
N ILE A 8 11.11 14.15 0.58
CA ILE A 8 9.70 13.75 0.59
C ILE A 8 9.01 14.73 -0.36
N ALA A 9 8.33 14.23 -1.38
CA ALA A 9 7.64 15.04 -2.38
C ALA A 9 6.80 16.12 -1.69
N LEU A 10 7.11 17.38 -1.97
CA LEU A 10 6.39 18.56 -1.48
C LEU A 10 5.02 18.62 -2.18
N LYS A 11 4.10 17.76 -1.73
CA LYS A 11 2.62 17.79 -1.79
C LYS A 11 2.14 16.37 -1.46
N GLY A 12 2.38 15.96 -0.21
CA GLY A 12 2.07 14.62 0.29
C GLY A 12 0.64 14.55 0.80
N GLY A 13 -0.25 13.97 -0.01
CA GLY A 13 -1.54 13.52 0.49
C GLY A 13 -1.42 12.29 1.35
N TYR A 14 -2.38 12.13 2.26
CA TYR A 14 -2.58 10.88 2.98
C TYR A 14 -3.99 10.36 2.73
N ALA A 15 -4.12 9.04 2.83
CA ALA A 15 -5.39 8.35 2.80
C ALA A 15 -5.60 7.58 4.10
N VAL A 16 -6.84 7.57 4.58
CA VAL A 16 -7.27 6.77 5.72
C VAL A 16 -8.21 5.69 5.19
N PHE A 17 -7.83 4.44 5.38
CA PHE A 17 -8.66 3.28 5.10
C PHE A 17 -9.33 2.82 6.39
N TYR A 18 -10.65 2.65 6.36
CA TYR A 18 -11.42 2.29 7.56
C TYR A 18 -12.67 1.50 7.18
N GLN A 19 -13.23 0.80 8.18
CA GLN A 19 -14.51 0.13 8.05
C GLN A 19 -15.64 1.06 8.50
N VAL A 20 -16.68 1.20 7.67
CA VAL A 20 -17.91 1.90 8.05
C VAL A 20 -18.91 0.95 8.73
N PRO A 21 -19.91 1.47 9.49
CA PRO A 21 -20.91 0.65 10.19
C PRO A 21 -21.71 -0.32 9.30
N SER A 22 -21.73 -0.11 7.98
CA SER A 22 -22.33 -1.04 7.01
C SER A 22 -21.46 -2.27 6.70
N GLY A 23 -20.32 -2.44 7.40
CA GLY A 23 -19.41 -3.57 7.22
C GLY A 23 -18.61 -3.48 5.92
N ARG A 24 -18.26 -2.28 5.46
CA ARG A 24 -17.53 -2.08 4.19
C ARG A 24 -16.24 -1.31 4.38
N LEU A 25 -15.23 -1.67 3.58
CA LEU A 25 -14.00 -0.90 3.47
C LEU A 25 -14.27 0.39 2.69
N VAL A 26 -13.82 1.51 3.22
CA VAL A 26 -13.87 2.81 2.57
C VAL A 26 -12.54 3.54 2.73
N VAL A 27 -12.35 4.58 1.91
CA VAL A 27 -11.16 5.43 1.93
C VAL A 27 -11.56 6.90 2.04
N SER A 28 -10.87 7.64 2.90
CA SER A 28 -10.88 9.11 2.89
C SER A 28 -9.54 9.61 2.38
N ILE A 29 -9.54 10.42 1.32
CA ILE A 29 -8.34 10.92 0.64
C ILE A 29 -8.33 12.44 0.77
N THR A 30 -7.25 12.98 1.35
CA THR A 30 -7.15 14.42 1.65
C THR A 30 -6.87 15.31 0.44
N ASP A 31 -6.20 14.78 -0.59
CA ASP A 31 -5.86 15.54 -1.80
C ASP A 31 -7.05 15.83 -2.72
N LEU A 32 -8.18 15.13 -2.56
CA LEU A 32 -9.34 15.27 -3.47
C LEU A 32 -10.19 16.53 -3.23
N HIS A 33 -9.96 17.25 -2.13
CA HIS A 33 -10.79 18.40 -1.72
C HIS A 33 -10.01 19.72 -1.58
N ILE A 34 -8.80 19.81 -2.14
CA ILE A 34 -8.03 21.05 -2.11
C ILE A 34 -8.56 21.98 -3.22
N PRO A 35 -9.20 23.11 -2.91
CA PRO A 35 -9.81 24.00 -3.91
C PRO A 35 -8.78 24.66 -4.85
N GLU A 36 -7.50 24.59 -4.48
CA GLU A 36 -6.36 25.12 -5.24
C GLU A 36 -5.67 24.06 -6.12
N LEU A 37 -6.21 22.83 -6.19
CA LEU A 37 -5.66 21.81 -7.07
C LEU A 37 -5.96 22.19 -8.52
N ASP A 38 -4.91 22.30 -9.33
CA ASP A 38 -5.02 22.47 -10.78
C ASP A 38 -5.88 21.31 -11.35
N PRO A 39 -6.92 21.56 -12.17
CA PRO A 39 -7.73 20.50 -12.78
C PRO A 39 -6.93 19.54 -13.66
N SER A 40 -5.76 19.96 -14.15
CA SER A 40 -4.80 19.15 -14.89
C SER A 40 -3.84 18.35 -14.00
N TYR A 41 -3.92 18.53 -12.67
CA TYR A 41 -3.09 17.80 -11.72
C TYR A 41 -3.42 16.31 -11.81
N PRO A 42 -2.43 15.46 -12.15
CA PRO A 42 -2.67 14.03 -12.24
C PRO A 42 -2.93 13.50 -10.83
N LEU A 43 -4.16 13.02 -10.59
CA LEU A 43 -4.49 12.37 -9.33
C LEU A 43 -3.51 11.22 -9.09
N SER A 44 -2.89 11.20 -7.91
CA SER A 44 -2.02 10.09 -7.53
C SER A 44 -2.83 8.80 -7.26
N TRP A 45 -4.16 8.92 -7.12
CA TRP A 45 -5.08 7.87 -6.67
C TRP A 45 -6.32 7.80 -7.57
N PRO A 46 -6.85 6.60 -7.88
CA PRO A 46 -8.19 6.49 -8.46
C PRO A 46 -9.25 6.97 -7.46
N PRO A 47 -10.26 7.75 -7.89
CA PRO A 47 -11.35 8.14 -7.01
C PRO A 47 -12.22 6.92 -6.68
N GLY A 48 -12.60 6.78 -5.41
CA GLY A 48 -13.54 5.76 -4.94
C GLY A 48 -12.98 4.34 -4.92
N LEU A 49 -12.95 3.74 -3.74
CA LEU A 49 -12.57 2.33 -3.59
C LEU A 49 -13.70 1.42 -4.10
N PRO A 50 -13.39 0.25 -4.70
CA PRO A 50 -14.39 -0.78 -4.95
C PRO A 50 -15.15 -1.13 -3.67
N SER A 51 -16.42 -1.51 -3.82
CA SER A 51 -17.23 -1.87 -2.66
C SER A 51 -16.81 -3.23 -2.11
N ILE A 52 -16.01 -3.22 -1.05
CA ILE A 52 -15.43 -4.42 -0.44
C ILE A 52 -16.14 -4.68 0.89
N PRO A 53 -16.90 -5.78 1.04
CA PRO A 53 -17.47 -6.19 2.31
C PRO A 53 -16.38 -6.74 3.23
N LEU A 54 -16.46 -6.39 4.52
CA LEU A 54 -15.55 -6.83 5.57
C LEU A 54 -16.34 -7.41 6.74
N PRO A 55 -15.86 -8.49 7.38
CA PRO A 55 -16.33 -8.88 8.71
C PRO A 55 -16.19 -7.74 9.72
N ASP A 56 -17.05 -7.71 10.73
CA ASP A 56 -16.98 -6.69 11.78
C ASP A 56 -15.62 -6.68 12.46
N LEU A 57 -15.04 -5.47 12.61
CA LEU A 57 -13.71 -5.26 13.19
C LEU A 57 -12.59 -5.97 12.41
N SER A 58 -12.79 -6.19 11.11
CA SER A 58 -11.75 -6.79 10.27
C SER A 58 -10.48 -5.94 10.26
N PRO A 59 -9.30 -6.54 10.46
CA PRO A 59 -8.01 -5.86 10.41
C PRO A 59 -7.74 -5.33 9.00
N ILE A 60 -7.24 -4.10 8.95
CA ILE A 60 -6.86 -3.39 7.72
C ILE A 60 -5.44 -2.89 7.91
N ALA A 61 -4.60 -3.08 6.91
CA ALA A 61 -3.28 -2.46 6.84
C ALA A 61 -3.05 -1.87 5.45
N ALA A 62 -2.23 -0.84 5.35
CA ALA A 62 -1.91 -0.23 4.07
C ALA A 62 -0.45 0.20 4.01
N PHE A 63 0.11 0.20 2.82
CA PHE A 63 1.43 0.75 2.54
C PHE A 63 1.48 1.33 1.13
N SER A 64 2.46 2.19 0.88
CA SER A 64 2.68 2.84 -0.41
C SER A 64 4.11 2.65 -0.89
N VAL A 65 4.31 2.47 -2.18
CA VAL A 65 5.65 2.32 -2.78
C VAL A 65 5.80 3.35 -3.88
N ALA A 66 6.94 4.03 -3.94
CA ALA A 66 7.23 4.95 -5.04
C ALA A 66 7.26 4.18 -6.37
N ARG A 67 6.57 4.71 -7.39
CA ARG A 67 6.55 4.07 -8.71
C ARG A 67 7.92 4.19 -9.38
N PRO A 68 8.52 3.09 -9.85
CA PRO A 68 9.75 3.16 -10.62
C PRO A 68 9.53 4.01 -11.88
N GLN A 69 10.44 4.96 -12.13
CA GLN A 69 10.48 5.77 -13.36
C GLN A 69 9.22 6.64 -13.60
N ASP A 70 8.42 6.93 -12.58
CA ASP A 70 7.27 7.83 -12.70
C ASP A 70 7.70 9.29 -12.64
N GLU A 71 7.66 9.98 -13.78
CA GLU A 71 8.04 11.40 -13.89
C GLU A 71 7.18 12.32 -13.01
N GLN A 72 5.97 11.89 -12.67
CA GLN A 72 5.03 12.60 -11.79
C GLN A 72 5.23 12.25 -10.30
N GLN A 73 6.22 11.43 -9.95
CA GLN A 73 6.55 11.03 -8.57
C GLN A 73 5.37 10.43 -7.78
N ARG A 74 4.52 9.65 -8.46
CA ARG A 74 3.35 9.00 -7.86
C ARG A 74 3.76 7.73 -7.11
N ALA A 75 2.87 7.27 -6.24
CA ALA A 75 3.03 6.04 -5.47
C ALA A 75 1.97 5.00 -5.86
N ASP A 76 2.34 3.73 -5.82
CA ASP A 76 1.41 2.61 -5.78
C ASP A 76 0.98 2.35 -4.35
N ILE A 77 -0.30 2.07 -4.17
CA ILE A 77 -0.92 1.85 -2.86
C ILE A 77 -1.40 0.42 -2.80
N TYR A 78 -1.18 -0.20 -1.65
CA TYR A 78 -1.60 -1.54 -1.34
C TYR A 78 -2.34 -1.51 -0.02
N VAL A 79 -3.52 -2.13 0.01
CA VAL A 79 -4.36 -2.24 1.20
C VAL A 79 -4.68 -3.71 1.40
N LEU A 80 -4.30 -4.22 2.55
CA LEU A 80 -4.54 -5.57 3.00
C LEU A 80 -5.75 -5.59 3.92
N TYR A 81 -6.62 -6.57 3.73
CA TYR A 81 -7.79 -6.77 4.57
C TYR A 81 -8.14 -8.25 4.72
N LEU A 82 -8.66 -8.63 5.90
CA LEU A 82 -9.15 -9.99 6.16
C LEU A 82 -10.62 -10.11 5.71
N ASP A 83 -10.92 -11.11 4.88
CA ASP A 83 -12.30 -11.40 4.46
C ASP A 83 -13.02 -12.39 5.39
N ALA A 84 -14.28 -12.69 5.09
CA ALA A 84 -15.12 -13.62 5.87
C ALA A 84 -14.70 -15.10 5.73
N SER A 85 -13.84 -15.42 4.75
CA SER A 85 -13.36 -16.78 4.46
C SER A 85 -11.92 -16.96 4.95
N PRO A 86 -11.66 -16.46 6.17
CA PRO A 86 -10.38 -15.92 6.66
C PRO A 86 -9.19 -15.93 5.67
N ASN A 87 -9.28 -15.11 4.62
CA ASN A 87 -8.15 -14.84 3.73
C ASN A 87 -7.76 -13.37 3.79
N ILE A 88 -6.46 -13.10 3.74
CA ILE A 88 -5.95 -11.75 3.55
C ILE A 88 -5.92 -11.47 2.05
N ASN A 89 -6.70 -10.48 1.64
CA ASN A 89 -6.76 -9.99 0.26
C ASN A 89 -5.99 -8.68 0.15
N VAL A 90 -5.54 -8.36 -1.06
CA VAL A 90 -4.85 -7.11 -1.38
C VAL A 90 -5.66 -6.36 -2.42
N VAL A 91 -6.10 -5.15 -2.10
CA VAL A 91 -6.56 -4.17 -3.08
C VAL A 91 -5.46 -3.16 -3.35
N PHE A 92 -5.13 -2.92 -4.61
CA PHE A 92 -4.01 -2.10 -5.01
C PHE A 92 -4.31 -1.22 -6.21
N THR A 93 -3.55 -0.14 -6.36
CA THR A 93 -3.63 0.73 -7.54
C THR A 93 -2.84 0.10 -8.69
N ASP A 94 -3.51 -0.20 -9.79
CA ASP A 94 -2.89 -0.60 -11.05
C ASP A 94 -2.88 0.58 -12.03
N THR A 95 -1.70 0.91 -12.53
CA THR A 95 -1.48 1.99 -13.50
C THR A 95 -0.94 1.51 -14.84
N SER A 96 -0.90 0.19 -15.07
CA SER A 96 -0.45 -0.40 -16.33
C SER A 96 -1.25 0.06 -17.57
N SER A 97 -2.48 0.55 -17.37
CA SER A 97 -3.38 1.03 -18.43
C SER A 97 -3.36 2.56 -18.65
N GLY A 98 -2.43 3.28 -18.03
CA GLY A 98 -2.28 4.74 -18.18
C GLY A 98 -3.24 5.60 -17.35
N SER A 99 -4.37 5.03 -16.88
CA SER A 99 -5.23 5.62 -15.84
C SER A 99 -5.21 4.72 -14.61
N PRO A 100 -5.03 5.28 -13.39
CA PRO A 100 -4.98 4.45 -12.18
C PRO A 100 -6.35 3.82 -11.94
N THR A 101 -6.37 2.51 -11.70
CA THR A 101 -7.58 1.73 -11.36
C THR A 101 -7.33 0.87 -10.13
N TRP A 102 -8.39 0.54 -9.40
CA TRP A 102 -8.28 -0.40 -8.28
C TRP A 102 -8.39 -1.85 -8.79
N LYS A 103 -7.46 -2.70 -8.38
CA LYS A 103 -7.50 -4.14 -8.60
C LYS A 103 -7.41 -4.89 -7.28
N THR A 104 -8.01 -6.07 -7.25
CA THR A 104 -7.98 -6.97 -6.09
C THR A 104 -7.30 -8.27 -6.46
N THR A 105 -6.48 -8.78 -5.57
CA THR A 105 -5.87 -10.11 -5.67
C THR A 105 -5.87 -10.80 -4.32
N GLN A 106 -5.83 -12.13 -4.35
CA GLN A 106 -5.72 -12.97 -3.16
C GLN A 106 -4.48 -13.86 -3.28
N PRO A 107 -3.33 -13.44 -2.72
CA PRO A 107 -2.10 -14.22 -2.76
C PRO A 107 -2.31 -15.61 -2.12
N PRO A 108 -1.91 -16.72 -2.76
CA PRO A 108 -2.10 -18.06 -2.21
C PRO A 108 -1.47 -18.27 -0.83
N ALA A 109 -0.36 -17.61 -0.55
CA ALA A 109 0.35 -17.67 0.73
C ALA A 109 -0.41 -16.99 1.89
N LEU A 110 -1.46 -16.22 1.59
CA LEU A 110 -2.23 -15.43 2.56
C LEU A 110 -3.67 -15.94 2.73
N ARG A 111 -3.91 -17.22 2.41
CA ARG A 111 -5.21 -17.88 2.55
C ARG A 111 -5.29 -18.70 3.83
N GLY A 112 -6.50 -18.81 4.39
CA GLY A 112 -6.78 -19.66 5.55
C GLY A 112 -5.98 -19.27 6.80
N VAL A 113 -5.85 -17.97 7.05
CA VAL A 113 -5.21 -17.46 8.28
C VAL A 113 -6.15 -17.64 9.47
N ASP A 114 -5.69 -17.39 10.69
CA ASP A 114 -6.57 -17.38 11.85
C ASP A 114 -7.57 -16.21 11.76
N PRO A 115 -8.87 -16.41 12.08
CA PRO A 115 -9.90 -15.36 11.96
C PRO A 115 -9.64 -14.07 12.76
N ASP A 116 -8.79 -14.12 13.79
CA ASP A 116 -8.38 -13.01 14.64
C ASP A 116 -6.97 -12.46 14.30
N THR A 117 -6.39 -12.90 13.18
CA THR A 117 -5.08 -12.47 12.69
C THR A 117 -5.01 -10.95 12.59
N SER A 118 -4.11 -10.32 13.32
CA SER A 118 -3.79 -8.91 13.12
C SER A 118 -2.91 -8.71 11.88
N ILE A 119 -3.13 -7.64 11.13
CA ILE A 119 -2.35 -7.33 9.92
C ILE A 119 -1.56 -6.03 10.15
N ALA A 120 -0.28 -6.07 9.83
CA ALA A 120 0.58 -4.88 9.76
C ALA A 120 1.43 -4.94 8.48
N CYS A 121 1.74 -3.77 7.92
CA CYS A 121 2.60 -3.66 6.74
C CYS A 121 3.82 -2.81 7.07
N LEU A 122 4.98 -3.25 6.58
CA LEU A 122 6.24 -2.54 6.73
C LEU A 122 6.87 -2.39 5.35
N ASN A 123 7.20 -1.17 4.98
CA ASN A 123 8.01 -0.91 3.80
C ASN A 123 9.48 -0.95 4.18
N MET A 124 10.24 -1.84 3.55
CA MET A 124 11.69 -1.83 3.66
C MET A 124 12.26 -0.63 2.89
N ALA A 125 13.25 0.04 3.46
CA ALA A 125 14.03 1.04 2.74
C ALA A 125 14.76 0.35 1.58
N THR A 126 14.45 0.74 0.34
CA THR A 126 15.15 0.21 -0.83
C THR A 126 16.41 1.05 -1.06
N SER A 127 17.58 0.46 -0.87
CA SER A 127 18.83 1.05 -1.37
C SER A 127 18.92 0.76 -2.88
N PRO A 128 19.27 1.73 -3.73
CA PRO A 128 19.53 1.46 -5.14
C PRO A 128 20.61 0.38 -5.22
N ARG A 129 20.28 -0.78 -5.82
CA ARG A 129 21.31 -1.75 -6.18
C ARG A 129 22.21 -1.06 -7.20
N THR A 130 23.40 -0.66 -6.78
CA THR A 130 24.48 -0.31 -7.71
C THR A 130 24.64 -1.48 -8.68
N SER A 131 24.83 -1.18 -9.97
CA SER A 131 24.95 -2.16 -11.06
C SER A 131 26.15 -3.12 -10.95
N THR A 132 26.91 -3.03 -9.86
CA THR A 132 27.85 -4.07 -9.42
C THR A 132 27.08 -5.13 -8.66
N VAL A 133 26.82 -6.26 -9.34
CA VAL A 133 26.34 -7.50 -8.73
C VAL A 133 27.40 -7.99 -7.74
N LEU A 134 27.32 -7.50 -6.50
CA LEU A 134 27.69 -8.26 -5.33
C LEU A 134 26.37 -8.50 -4.61
N GLU A 135 25.87 -9.73 -4.71
CA GLU A 135 24.80 -10.19 -3.83
C GLU A 135 25.30 -10.02 -2.39
N GLN A 136 24.86 -8.97 -1.71
CA GLN A 136 25.08 -8.86 -0.29
C GLN A 136 23.98 -9.67 0.39
N LEU A 137 24.35 -10.89 0.80
CA LEU A 137 23.53 -11.73 1.66
C LEU A 137 23.20 -10.90 2.91
N LEU A 138 21.92 -10.71 3.21
CA LEU A 138 21.50 -10.27 4.53
C LEU A 138 21.97 -11.34 5.52
N GLU A 139 22.57 -10.91 6.64
CA GLU A 139 23.24 -11.78 7.62
C GLU A 139 22.43 -13.05 7.91
N PRO A 140 23.09 -14.22 8.07
CA PRO A 140 22.37 -15.45 8.38
C PRO A 140 21.52 -15.26 9.63
N ALA A 141 20.28 -15.78 9.58
CA ALA A 141 19.38 -15.79 10.73
C ALA A 141 20.13 -16.34 11.95
N SER A 142 20.12 -15.58 13.05
CA SER A 142 20.76 -15.98 14.30
C SER A 142 20.27 -17.37 14.70
N GLU A 143 21.19 -18.33 14.85
CA GLU A 143 20.83 -19.63 15.39
C GLU A 143 20.37 -19.45 16.84
N SER A 144 19.13 -19.85 17.12
CA SER A 144 18.66 -20.04 18.49
C SER A 144 19.43 -21.23 19.08
N THR A 145 20.37 -20.96 19.97
CA THR A 145 21.01 -21.99 20.78
C THR A 145 20.14 -22.29 22.00
N ASN A 146 19.66 -23.53 22.08
CA ASN A 146 19.12 -24.13 23.30
C ASN A 146 20.26 -24.59 24.22
#